data_AF-A0A538D872-F1
#
_entry.id   AF-A0A538D872-F1
#
_cell.length_a   1.000
_cell.length_b   1.000
_cell.length_c   1.000
_cell.angle_alpha   90.00
_cell.angle_beta   90.00
_cell.angle_gamma   90.00
#
_symmetry.space_group_name_H-M   'P 1'
#
loop_
_entity.id
_entity.type
_entity.pdbx_description
1 polymer ?
#
loop_
_entity_poly.entity_id
_entity_poly.type
_entity_poly.pdbx_seq_one_letter_code
_entity_poly.pdbx_strand_id
1 'polypeptide(L)'
;MTLTTVGLLLLTGTHGDSSYADIVWRMVITACGLALTMAPATESIMGSLPLAKAGVGSAVNDTTRQVGGAVGVAVIGSVFNSLYTSTVADRLSTLALPSDIVGRAKDSIGAALAASNDVGGANGTAIADAARRGFLDGMHTGLVVGAVAAAIGVVVTILWLPSRARSIDLTAQAREFDSEHPTEAARLTAETL
;
A
#
# COMPACT_ATOMS: atom_id res chain seq x y z
N MET A 1 -2.25 9.13 -8.02
CA MET A 1 -1.50 9.21 -6.74
C MET A 1 -1.97 10.35 -5.83
N THR A 2 -2.26 11.55 -6.35
CA THR A 2 -2.81 12.66 -5.54
C THR A 2 -4.11 12.27 -4.84
N LEU A 3 -5.05 11.65 -5.57
CA LEU A 3 -6.32 11.19 -5.00
C LEU A 3 -6.12 10.13 -3.89
N THR A 4 -5.18 9.21 -4.07
CA THR A 4 -4.80 8.23 -3.04
C THR A 4 -4.23 8.92 -1.80
N THR A 5 -3.37 9.92 -1.98
CA THR A 5 -2.76 10.69 -0.89
C THR A 5 -3.85 11.40 -0.09
N VAL A 6 -4.78 12.08 -0.76
CA VAL A 6 -5.92 12.75 -0.12
C VAL A 6 -6.81 11.73 0.59
N GLY A 7 -7.13 10.59 -0.03
CA GLY A 7 -7.91 9.53 0.59
C GLY A 7 -7.30 9.00 1.89
N LEU A 8 -5.99 8.75 1.90
CA LEU A 8 -5.25 8.31 3.09
C LEU A 8 -5.26 9.38 4.20
N LEU A 9 -5.12 10.66 3.85
CA LEU A 9 -5.24 11.77 4.81
C LEU A 9 -6.67 11.95 5.32
N LEU A 10 -7.70 11.68 4.52
CA LEU A 10 -9.08 11.71 5.01
C LEU A 10 -9.33 10.60 6.03
N LEU A 11 -8.73 9.43 5.83
CA LEU A 11 -8.84 8.31 6.76
C LEU A 11 -8.17 8.60 8.11
N THR A 12 -7.17 9.49 8.21
CA THR A 12 -6.60 9.85 9.53
C THR A 12 -7.60 10.57 10.42
N GLY A 13 -8.66 11.14 9.87
CA GLY A 13 -9.73 11.78 10.63
C GLY A 13 -10.79 10.83 11.17
N THR A 14 -10.67 9.50 10.99
CA THR A 14 -11.65 8.54 11.52
C THR A 14 -11.34 8.22 12.97
N HIS A 15 -12.36 8.26 13.82
CA HIS A 15 -12.26 8.01 15.26
C HIS A 15 -13.15 6.82 15.66
N GLY A 16 -13.06 6.37 16.90
CA GLY A 16 -13.82 5.20 17.39
C GLY A 16 -15.34 5.37 17.36
N ASP A 17 -15.83 6.60 17.21
CA ASP A 17 -17.23 7.01 17.10
C ASP A 17 -17.67 7.34 15.66
N SER A 18 -16.78 7.22 14.67
CA SER A 18 -17.10 7.46 13.27
C SER A 18 -18.19 6.51 12.77
N SER A 19 -19.19 7.06 12.09
CA SER A 19 -20.23 6.25 11.45
C SER A 19 -19.64 5.35 10.35
N TYR A 20 -20.25 4.18 10.13
CA TYR A 20 -19.81 3.28 9.06
C TYR A 20 -19.81 3.95 7.68
N ALA A 21 -20.84 4.77 7.41
CA ALA A 21 -20.93 5.53 6.17
C ALA A 21 -19.73 6.48 5.98
N ASP A 22 -19.27 7.12 7.06
CA ASP A 22 -18.12 8.03 7.04
C ASP A 22 -16.81 7.33 6.65
N ILE A 23 -16.62 6.09 7.08
CA ILE A 23 -15.46 5.28 6.71
C ILE A 23 -15.54 4.86 5.23
N VAL A 24 -16.72 4.40 4.79
CA VAL A 24 -16.93 3.85 3.45
C VAL A 24 -16.59 4.87 2.36
N TRP A 25 -17.08 6.10 2.44
CA TRP A 25 -16.84 7.08 1.36
C TRP A 25 -15.34 7.45 1.25
N ARG A 26 -14.61 7.51 2.38
CA ARG A 26 -13.16 7.75 2.41
C ARG A 26 -12.38 6.58 1.80
N MET A 27 -12.81 5.35 2.07
CA MET A 27 -12.25 4.15 1.44
C MET A 27 -12.49 4.14 -0.07
N VAL A 28 -13.68 4.54 -0.53
CA VAL A 28 -13.99 4.64 -1.97
C VAL A 28 -13.03 5.61 -2.66
N ILE A 29 -12.82 6.80 -2.10
CA ILE A 29 -11.87 7.78 -2.65
C ILE A 29 -10.45 7.20 -2.76
N THR A 30 -9.99 6.54 -1.69
CA THR A 30 -8.67 5.91 -1.64
C THR A 30 -8.53 4.82 -2.73
N ALA A 31 -9.55 3.95 -2.85
CA ALA A 31 -9.59 2.88 -3.83
C ALA A 31 -9.64 3.40 -5.27
N CYS A 32 -10.45 4.43 -5.54
CA CYS A 32 -10.49 5.09 -6.85
C CYS A 32 -9.13 5.68 -7.22
N GLY A 33 -8.46 6.35 -6.28
CA GLY A 33 -7.12 6.89 -6.51
C GLY A 33 -6.09 5.83 -6.85
N LEU A 34 -6.16 4.68 -6.18
CA LEU A 34 -5.29 3.54 -6.43
C LEU A 34 -5.56 2.94 -7.82
N ALA A 35 -6.83 2.69 -8.16
CA ALA A 35 -7.25 2.15 -9.45
C ALA A 35 -6.83 3.04 -10.63
N LEU A 36 -7.09 4.36 -10.52
CA LEU A 36 -6.73 5.34 -11.54
C LEU A 36 -5.22 5.52 -11.72
N THR A 37 -4.41 5.05 -10.78
CA THR A 37 -2.95 5.11 -10.93
C THR A 37 -2.39 3.82 -11.49
N MET A 38 -2.83 2.66 -11.00
CA MET A 38 -2.21 1.37 -11.31
C MET A 38 -2.23 1.05 -12.82
N ALA A 39 -3.36 1.25 -13.49
CA ALA A 39 -3.50 0.93 -14.91
C ALA A 39 -2.61 1.82 -15.81
N PRO A 40 -2.71 3.17 -15.76
CA PRO A 40 -1.85 4.04 -16.56
C PRO A 40 -0.36 3.90 -16.25
N ALA A 41 0.01 3.63 -14.99
CA ALA A 41 1.40 3.40 -14.62
C ALA A 41 1.95 2.14 -15.29
N THR A 42 1.17 1.05 -15.28
CA THR A 42 1.56 -0.21 -15.93
C THR A 42 1.64 -0.03 -17.44
N GLU A 43 0.65 0.62 -18.06
CA GLU A 43 0.67 0.93 -19.50
C GLU A 43 1.87 1.81 -19.87
N SER A 44 2.23 2.81 -19.06
CA SER A 44 3.38 3.67 -19.32
C SER A 44 4.70 2.91 -19.27
N ILE A 45 4.83 1.94 -18.35
CA ILE A 45 6.01 1.08 -18.25
C ILE A 45 6.06 0.14 -19.47
N MET A 46 4.98 -0.59 -19.70
CA MET A 46 4.91 -1.64 -20.72
C MET A 46 4.94 -1.07 -22.15
N GLY A 47 4.27 0.05 -22.39
CA GLY A 47 4.23 0.72 -23.70
C GLY A 47 5.55 1.38 -24.09
N SER A 48 6.51 1.49 -23.18
CA SER A 48 7.84 2.03 -23.48
C SER A 48 8.83 0.99 -24.01
N LEU A 49 8.48 -0.30 -23.94
CA LEU A 49 9.35 -1.43 -24.29
C LEU A 49 9.06 -1.98 -25.70
N PRO A 50 10.08 -2.47 -26.44
CA PRO A 50 9.86 -3.27 -27.64
C PRO A 50 9.07 -4.55 -27.32
N LEU A 51 8.25 -5.02 -28.26
CA LEU A 51 7.40 -6.22 -28.08
C LEU A 51 8.20 -7.46 -27.68
N ALA A 52 9.39 -7.66 -28.27
CA ALA A 52 10.29 -8.77 -27.92
C ALA A 52 10.75 -8.78 -26.45
N LYS A 53 10.68 -7.62 -25.76
CA LYS A 53 11.07 -7.46 -24.35
C LYS A 53 9.89 -7.29 -23.40
N ALA A 54 8.65 -7.34 -23.91
CA ALA A 54 7.45 -7.15 -23.09
C ALA A 54 7.32 -8.21 -21.98
N GLY A 55 7.69 -9.47 -22.26
CA GLY A 55 7.67 -10.53 -21.24
C GLY A 55 8.59 -10.24 -20.05
N VAL A 56 9.83 -9.83 -20.34
CA VAL A 56 10.82 -9.45 -19.32
C VAL A 56 10.37 -8.19 -18.57
N GLY A 57 9.85 -7.19 -19.29
CA GLY A 57 9.33 -5.96 -18.71
C GLY A 57 8.18 -6.18 -17.71
N SER A 58 7.22 -7.03 -18.08
CA SER A 58 6.09 -7.36 -17.22
C SER A 58 6.56 -8.09 -15.96
N ALA A 59 7.46 -9.05 -16.10
CA ALA A 59 8.01 -9.79 -14.95
C ALA A 59 8.74 -8.88 -13.95
N VAL A 60 9.51 -7.91 -14.45
CA VAL A 60 10.19 -6.91 -13.61
C VAL A 60 9.18 -5.97 -12.95
N ASN A 61 8.16 -5.51 -13.67
CA ASN A 61 7.09 -4.67 -13.12
C ASN A 61 6.33 -5.37 -11.98
N ASP A 62 5.97 -6.63 -12.18
CA ASP A 62 5.25 -7.41 -11.17
C ASP A 62 6.13 -7.70 -9.96
N THR A 63 7.40 -8.06 -10.17
CA THR A 63 8.36 -8.25 -9.07
C THR A 63 8.53 -6.96 -8.27
N THR A 64 8.66 -5.82 -8.95
CA THR A 64 8.77 -4.50 -8.31
C THR A 64 7.53 -4.20 -7.46
N ARG A 65 6.33 -4.52 -7.97
CA ARG A 65 5.08 -4.35 -7.21
C ARG A 65 4.98 -5.27 -6.01
N GLN A 66 5.36 -6.54 -6.16
CA GLN A 66 5.34 -7.51 -5.06
C GLN A 66 6.34 -7.11 -3.95
N VAL A 67 7.57 -6.76 -4.34
CA VAL A 67 8.60 -6.28 -3.40
C VAL A 67 8.15 -4.98 -2.74
N GLY A 68 7.66 -4.01 -3.51
CA GLY A 68 7.15 -2.74 -2.97
C GLY A 68 5.98 -2.94 -2.01
N GLY A 69 5.06 -3.85 -2.33
CA GLY A 69 3.96 -4.24 -1.46
C GLY A 69 4.45 -4.87 -0.14
N ALA A 70 5.39 -5.82 -0.23
CA ALA A 70 5.97 -6.46 0.95
C ALA A 70 6.72 -5.46 1.85
N VAL A 71 7.53 -4.59 1.27
CA VAL A 71 8.25 -3.53 2.00
C VAL A 71 7.25 -2.56 2.63
N GLY A 72 6.21 -2.14 1.91
CA GLY A 72 5.18 -1.26 2.43
C GLY A 72 4.46 -1.85 3.65
N VAL A 73 4.02 -3.11 3.55
CA VAL A 73 3.39 -3.84 4.66
C VAL A 73 4.34 -3.96 5.85
N ALA A 74 5.62 -4.29 5.61
CA ALA A 74 6.61 -4.44 6.67
C ALA A 74 6.88 -3.11 7.41
N VAL A 75 7.06 -2.01 6.68
CA VAL A 75 7.32 -0.69 7.27
C VAL A 75 6.11 -0.20 8.06
N ILE A 76 4.93 -0.20 7.44
CA ILE A 76 3.70 0.29 8.08
C ILE A 76 3.35 -0.58 9.29
N GLY A 77 3.43 -1.91 9.16
CA GLY A 77 3.18 -2.85 10.25
C GLY A 77 4.16 -2.70 11.41
N SER A 78 5.44 -2.46 11.13
CA SER A 78 6.45 -2.20 12.17
C SER A 78 6.16 -0.91 12.92
N VAL A 79 5.88 0.19 12.21
CA VAL A 79 5.52 1.47 12.82
C VAL A 79 4.25 1.35 13.68
N PHE A 80 3.22 0.70 13.14
CA PHE A 80 1.98 0.43 13.86
C PHE A 80 2.25 -0.33 15.16
N ASN A 81 2.98 -1.44 15.07
CA ASN A 81 3.25 -2.31 16.23
C ASN A 81 4.11 -1.61 17.28
N SER A 82 5.13 -0.87 16.87
CA SER A 82 5.97 -0.08 17.77
C SER A 82 5.15 0.95 18.55
N LEU A 83 4.26 1.67 17.88
CA LEU A 83 3.41 2.68 18.52
C LEU A 83 2.34 2.06 19.41
N TYR A 84 1.73 0.96 18.97
CA TYR A 84 0.76 0.23 19.79
C TYR A 84 1.39 -0.22 21.10
N THR A 85 2.52 -0.93 21.01
CA THR A 85 3.21 -1.48 22.18
C THR A 85 3.78 -0.40 23.10
N SER A 86 4.27 0.73 22.57
CA SER A 86 4.73 1.86 23.38
C SER A 86 3.57 2.56 24.08
N THR A 87 2.48 2.88 23.37
CA THR A 87 1.32 3.57 23.95
C THR A 87 0.68 2.71 25.04
N VAL A 88 0.53 1.40 24.84
CA VAL A 88 0.02 0.50 25.87
C VAL A 88 0.96 0.46 27.08
N ALA A 89 2.27 0.34 26.87
CA ALA A 89 3.24 0.32 27.96
C ALA A 89 3.20 1.63 28.78
N ASP A 90 3.21 2.78 28.10
CA ASP A 90 3.20 4.10 28.73
C ASP A 90 1.93 4.32 29.54
N ARG A 91 0.76 3.98 28.97
CA ARG A 91 -0.54 4.15 29.62
C ARG A 91 -0.73 3.22 30.81
N LEU A 92 -0.18 2.01 30.77
CA LEU A 92 -0.28 1.05 31.85
C LEU A 92 0.82 1.23 32.92
N SER A 93 1.89 1.97 32.63
CA SER A 93 3.01 2.18 33.55
C SER A 93 2.62 2.80 34.90
N THR A 94 1.52 3.57 34.93
CA THR A 94 0.98 4.19 36.15
C THR A 94 0.08 3.26 36.96
N LEU A 95 -0.34 2.13 36.38
CA LEU A 95 -1.14 1.13 37.08
C LEU A 95 -0.21 0.04 37.64
N ALA A 96 -0.37 -0.29 38.91
CA ALA A 96 0.36 -1.39 39.55
C ALA A 96 -0.21 -2.75 39.10
N LEU A 97 -0.03 -3.08 37.81
CA LEU A 97 -0.51 -4.32 37.20
C LEU A 97 0.57 -5.40 37.20
N PRO A 98 0.20 -6.69 37.32
CA PRO A 98 1.12 -7.80 37.08
C PRO A 98 1.74 -7.73 35.68
N SER A 99 3.02 -8.05 35.56
CA SER A 99 3.76 -7.99 34.28
C SER A 99 3.17 -8.88 33.20
N ASP A 100 2.54 -9.99 33.58
CA ASP A 100 1.86 -10.90 32.64
C ASP A 100 0.65 -10.24 31.96
N ILE A 101 -0.14 -9.46 32.71
CA ILE A 101 -1.28 -8.71 32.15
C ILE A 101 -0.80 -7.64 31.18
N VAL A 102 0.28 -6.92 31.54
CA VAL A 102 0.88 -5.90 30.67
C VAL A 102 1.46 -6.55 29.41
N GLY A 103 2.09 -7.72 29.54
CA GLY A 103 2.59 -8.52 28.41
C GLY A 103 1.47 -8.87 27.42
N ARG A 104 0.41 -9.54 27.91
CA ARG A 104 -0.77 -9.88 27.09
C ARG A 104 -1.41 -8.66 26.44
N ALA A 105 -1.51 -7.55 27.16
CA ALA A 105 -2.10 -6.32 26.64
C ALA A 105 -1.27 -5.69 25.51
N LYS A 106 0.04 -5.96 25.45
CA LYS A 106 0.93 -5.48 24.37
C LYS A 106 0.92 -6.38 23.14
N ASP A 107 0.51 -7.65 23.25
CA ASP A 107 0.55 -8.59 22.13
C ASP A 107 -0.44 -8.23 21.02
N SER A 108 -1.67 -7.83 21.40
CA SER A 108 -2.69 -7.39 20.44
C SER A 108 -3.86 -6.72 21.15
N ILE A 109 -4.66 -5.95 20.40
CA ILE A 109 -5.91 -5.37 20.92
C ILE A 109 -6.90 -6.45 21.38
N GLY A 110 -6.95 -7.61 20.72
CA GLY A 110 -7.82 -8.73 21.13
C GLY A 110 -7.40 -9.30 22.47
N ALA A 111 -6.10 -9.56 22.66
CA ALA A 111 -5.55 -10.05 23.92
C ALA A 111 -5.71 -9.01 25.05
N ALA A 112 -5.55 -7.72 24.74
CA ALA A 112 -5.78 -6.66 25.70
C ALA A 112 -7.25 -6.55 26.14
N LEU A 113 -8.20 -6.68 25.21
CA LEU A 113 -9.63 -6.66 25.54
C LEU A 113 -10.03 -7.91 26.34
N ALA A 114 -9.46 -9.08 26.06
CA ALA A 114 -9.64 -10.26 26.89
C ALA A 114 -9.08 -10.04 28.31
N ALA A 115 -7.85 -9.51 28.42
CA ALA A 115 -7.24 -9.19 29.70
C ALA A 115 -8.03 -8.13 30.50
N SER A 116 -8.61 -7.15 29.81
CA SER A 116 -9.53 -6.17 30.40
C SER A 116 -10.73 -6.85 31.06
N ASN A 117 -11.33 -7.84 30.39
CA ASN A 117 -12.48 -8.58 30.93
C ASN A 117 -12.08 -9.48 32.11
N ASP A 118 -10.90 -10.11 32.05
CA ASP A 118 -10.38 -10.94 33.14
C ASP A 118 -10.12 -10.12 34.42
N VAL A 119 -9.55 -8.92 34.27
CA VAL A 119 -9.19 -8.04 35.40
C VAL A 119 -10.40 -7.31 35.96
N GLY A 120 -11.27 -6.79 35.09
CA GLY A 120 -12.46 -6.05 35.48
C GLY A 120 -12.20 -4.73 36.23
N GLY A 121 -13.28 -4.06 36.62
CA GLY A 121 -13.23 -2.80 37.36
C GLY A 121 -12.47 -1.67 36.65
N ALA A 122 -11.93 -0.74 37.42
CA ALA A 122 -11.21 0.43 36.88
C ALA A 122 -9.93 0.04 36.10
N ASN A 123 -9.25 -1.04 36.54
CA ASN A 123 -8.04 -1.53 35.88
C ASN A 123 -8.37 -2.17 34.53
N GLY A 124 -9.44 -2.97 34.45
CA GLY A 124 -9.93 -3.51 33.17
C GLY A 124 -10.27 -2.41 32.18
N THR A 125 -11.04 -1.40 32.61
CA THR A 125 -11.36 -0.25 31.75
C THR A 125 -10.12 0.50 31.26
N ALA A 126 -9.11 0.65 32.12
CA ALA A 126 -7.84 1.29 31.75
C ALA A 126 -7.07 0.47 30.69
N ILE A 127 -7.08 -0.87 30.80
CA ILE A 127 -6.47 -1.76 29.80
C ILE A 127 -7.18 -1.62 28.45
N ALA A 128 -8.52 -1.66 28.43
CA ALA A 128 -9.29 -1.49 27.20
C ALA A 128 -9.04 -0.13 26.54
N ASP A 129 -9.02 0.94 27.33
CA ASP A 129 -8.75 2.29 26.83
C ASP A 129 -7.32 2.45 26.30
N ALA A 130 -6.33 1.91 27.00
CA ALA A 130 -4.94 1.92 26.54
C ALA A 130 -4.79 1.20 25.20
N ALA A 131 -5.43 0.03 25.06
CA ALA A 131 -5.40 -0.75 23.83
C ALA A 131 -6.12 -0.06 22.66
N ARG A 132 -7.32 0.50 22.90
CA ARG A 132 -8.06 1.24 21.87
C ARG A 132 -7.29 2.47 21.39
N ARG A 133 -6.71 3.24 22.31
CA ARG A 133 -5.90 4.41 21.97
C ARG A 133 -4.65 4.02 21.20
N GLY A 134 -3.87 3.05 21.70
CA GLY A 134 -2.68 2.57 21.00
C GLY A 134 -2.98 2.05 19.60
N PHE A 135 -4.13 1.39 19.41
CA PHE A 135 -4.56 0.91 18.10
C PHE A 135 -4.91 2.06 17.14
N LEU A 136 -5.66 3.05 17.62
CA LEU A 136 -6.00 4.24 16.84
C LEU A 136 -4.74 5.06 16.49
N ASP A 137 -3.84 5.28 17.44
CA ASP A 137 -2.58 6.00 17.24
C ASP A 137 -1.69 5.31 16.19
N GLY A 138 -1.56 3.97 16.31
CA GLY A 138 -0.83 3.16 15.34
C GLY A 138 -1.47 3.23 13.94
N MET A 139 -2.80 3.12 13.86
CA MET A 139 -3.54 3.18 12.59
C MET A 139 -3.40 4.55 11.92
N HIS A 140 -3.60 5.64 12.66
CA HIS A 140 -3.44 7.00 12.14
C HIS A 140 -2.03 7.25 11.65
N THR A 141 -1.02 6.83 12.41
CA THR A 141 0.37 7.00 12.00
C THR A 141 0.70 6.14 10.77
N GLY A 142 0.18 4.92 10.70
CA GLY A 142 0.32 4.06 9.52
C GLY A 142 -0.29 4.69 8.25
N LEU A 143 -1.47 5.31 8.38
CA LEU A 143 -2.11 6.06 7.30
C LEU A 143 -1.28 7.27 6.86
N VAL A 144 -0.67 8.01 7.81
CA VAL A 144 0.24 9.12 7.50
C VAL A 144 1.49 8.62 6.77
N VAL A 145 2.10 7.52 7.23
CA VAL A 145 3.27 6.92 6.54
C VAL A 145 2.91 6.55 5.09
N GLY A 146 1.75 5.93 4.89
CA GLY A 146 1.22 5.64 3.55
C GLY A 146 0.99 6.90 2.71
N ALA A 147 0.42 7.95 3.31
CA ALA A 147 0.17 9.22 2.64
C ALA A 147 1.49 9.91 2.22
N VAL A 148 2.51 9.90 3.09
CA VAL A 148 3.84 10.43 2.77
C VAL A 148 4.48 9.64 1.62
N ALA A 149 4.40 8.31 1.64
CA ALA A 149 4.90 7.49 0.54
C ALA A 149 4.19 7.80 -0.79
N ALA A 150 2.86 7.95 -0.77
CA ALA A 150 2.09 8.33 -1.94
C ALA A 150 2.43 9.74 -2.44
N ALA A 151 2.65 10.70 -1.53
CA ALA A 151 3.06 12.07 -1.84
C ALA A 151 4.46 12.11 -2.49
N ILE A 152 5.41 11.30 -2.00
CA ILE A 152 6.71 11.13 -2.65
C ILE A 152 6.52 10.61 -4.08
N GLY A 153 5.62 9.63 -4.28
CA GLY A 153 5.25 9.14 -5.61
C GLY A 153 4.70 10.23 -6.53
N VAL A 154 3.89 11.17 -6.01
CA VAL A 154 3.43 12.36 -6.76
C VAL A 154 4.61 13.22 -7.18
N VAL A 155 5.50 13.57 -6.26
CA VAL A 155 6.68 14.41 -6.53
C VAL A 155 7.58 13.77 -7.59
N VAL A 156 7.90 12.48 -7.43
CA VAL A 156 8.71 11.73 -8.41
C VAL A 156 8.03 11.72 -9.78
N THR A 157 6.72 11.49 -9.83
CA THR A 157 5.96 11.48 -11.10
C THR A 157 6.02 12.84 -11.79
N ILE A 158 5.81 13.94 -11.06
CA ILE A 158 5.83 15.30 -11.61
C ILE A 158 7.23 15.67 -12.13
N LEU A 159 8.27 15.30 -11.39
CA LEU A 159 9.64 15.68 -11.74
C LEU A 159 10.22 14.83 -12.89
N TRP A 160 9.90 13.53 -12.94
CA TRP A 160 10.63 12.56 -13.77
C TRP A 160 9.80 11.90 -14.88
N LEU A 161 8.49 12.14 -14.95
CA LEU A 161 7.67 11.60 -16.03
C LEU A 161 7.37 12.69 -17.08
N PRO A 162 8.27 12.93 -18.08
CA PRO A 162 8.00 13.86 -19.15
C PRO A 162 6.80 13.37 -19.96
N SER A 163 5.72 14.15 -19.92
CA SER A 163 4.48 13.91 -20.64
C SER A 163 4.69 13.95 -22.15
N ARG A 164 5.10 12.83 -22.74
CA ARG A 164 5.06 12.62 -24.19
C ARG A 164 4.32 11.31 -24.43
N ALA A 165 3.05 11.42 -24.82
CA ALA A 165 2.35 10.31 -25.46
C ALA A 165 3.13 9.95 -26.72
N ARG A 166 3.93 8.87 -26.66
CA ARG A 166 4.60 8.33 -27.83
C ARG A 166 3.48 7.79 -28.72
N SER A 167 3.24 8.43 -29.87
CA SER A 167 2.43 7.83 -30.92
C SER A 167 3.05 6.47 -31.22
N ILE A 168 2.31 5.39 -30.97
CA ILE A 168 2.75 4.04 -31.30
C ILE A 168 2.93 4.01 -32.81
N ASP A 169 4.18 4.13 -33.26
CA ASP A 169 4.52 3.95 -34.67
C ASP A 169 4.58 2.45 -34.95
N LEU A 170 3.40 1.87 -35.17
CA LEU A 170 3.20 0.47 -35.51
C LEU A 170 4.03 0.06 -36.74
N THR A 171 4.37 1.03 -37.61
CA THR A 171 5.13 0.81 -38.84
C THR A 171 6.64 0.73 -38.59
N ALA A 172 7.15 1.37 -37.53
CA ALA A 172 8.52 1.21 -37.06
C ALA A 172 8.70 -0.13 -36.32
N GLN A 173 7.74 -0.49 -35.46
CA GLN A 173 7.78 -1.75 -34.70
C GLN A 173 7.65 -2.99 -35.58
N ALA A 174 6.80 -2.96 -36.62
CA ALA A 174 6.68 -4.06 -37.58
C ALA A 174 8.00 -4.31 -38.34
N ARG A 175 8.72 -3.24 -38.70
CA ARG A 175 10.02 -3.34 -39.39
C ARG A 175 11.12 -3.90 -38.50
N GLU A 176 11.12 -3.59 -37.21
CA GLU A 176 12.10 -4.11 -36.26
C GLU A 176 11.88 -5.60 -35.97
N PHE A 177 10.62 -6.03 -35.83
CA PHE A 177 10.27 -7.45 -35.68
C PHE A 177 10.69 -8.30 -36.89
N ASP A 178 10.37 -7.84 -38.11
CA ASP A 178 10.78 -8.50 -39.36
C ASP A 178 12.30 -8.59 -39.50
N SER A 179 13.04 -7.59 -39.00
CA SER A 179 14.50 -7.57 -39.06
C SER A 179 15.17 -8.53 -38.07
N GLU A 180 14.55 -8.78 -36.91
CA GLU A 180 15.05 -9.73 -35.90
C GLU A 180 14.70 -11.19 -36.22
N HIS A 181 13.64 -11.43 -37.02
CA HIS A 181 13.15 -12.78 -37.36
C HIS A 181 13.12 -13.06 -38.88
N PRO A 182 14.26 -12.90 -39.60
CA PRO A 182 14.28 -12.96 -41.06
C PRO A 182 13.89 -14.35 -41.64
N THR A 183 13.97 -15.41 -40.83
CA THR A 183 13.71 -16.80 -41.25
C THR A 183 12.22 -17.16 -41.39
N GLU A 184 11.29 -16.38 -40.84
CA GLU A 184 9.86 -16.70 -40.93
C GLU A 184 9.22 -16.18 -42.23
N ALA A 185 9.65 -15.00 -42.70
CA ALA A 185 9.25 -14.46 -44.00
C ALA A 185 9.70 -15.35 -45.17
N ALA A 186 10.91 -15.93 -45.09
CA ALA A 186 11.42 -16.86 -46.09
C ALA A 186 10.65 -18.19 -46.12
N ARG A 187 10.15 -18.66 -44.96
CA ARG A 187 9.33 -19.88 -44.87
C ARG A 187 7.96 -19.71 -45.51
N LEU A 188 7.29 -18.58 -45.28
CA LEU A 188 5.98 -18.30 -45.88
C LEU A 188 6.06 -18.17 -47.41
N THR A 189 7.14 -17.59 -47.96
CA THR A 189 7.36 -17.56 -49.42
C THR A 189 7.68 -18.93 -50.01
N ALA A 190 8.27 -19.84 -49.22
CA ALA A 190 8.62 -21.19 -49.67
C ALA A 190 7.44 -22.17 -49.61
N GLU A 191 6.44 -21.94 -48.75
CA GLU A 191 5.22 -22.77 -48.68
C GLU A 191 4.15 -22.36 -49.71
N THR A 192 4.29 -21.19 -50.35
CA THR A 192 3.38 -20.70 -51.40
C THR A 192 3.83 -20.98 -52.84
N LEU A 193 4.97 -21.65 -53.04
CA LEU A 193 5.52 -22.09 -54.33
C LEU A 193 5.49 -23.61 -54.46
#